data_AF-A0A150GH68-F1
#
_entry.id   AF-A0A150GH68-F1
#
_cell.length_a   1.000
_cell.length_b   1.000
_cell.length_c   1.000
_cell.angle_alpha   90.00
_cell.angle_beta   90.00
_cell.angle_gamma   90.00
#
_symmetry.space_group_name_H-M   'P 1'
#
loop_
_entity.id
_entity.type
_entity.pdbx_description
1 polymer ?
#
loop_
_entity_poly.entity_id
_entity_poly.type
_entity_poly.pdbx_seq_one_letter_code
_entity_poly.pdbx_strand_id
1 'polypeptide(L)'
;MPYNYTATLLLAAVLVAAIYVPTARAQLSWSGLRSGWGGAAGSGAQTTRSREVPENPPEDNSPDVDLYPPPPASVPQGTCVCAFDFDGVLRAAPPGAADQDTPAPEARMVVDACKAAGWAVAICSSNDSPAKMKMVLGQRLDPSTFTPQFFNSPAFQIKNDNKTPLLRNIIRYHQTLPQCVAFFDDRNWNKEYAAETGVLFIKTPTNKGIRYSDWLRAQQVMTQYCDCVSR
;
A
#
# COMPACT_ATOMS: atom_id res chain seq x y z
N MET A 1 24.09 9.66 -59.31
CA MET A 1 22.76 10.24 -59.03
C MET A 1 22.57 10.24 -57.51
N PRO A 2 22.68 11.39 -56.83
CA PRO A 2 22.45 11.47 -55.39
C PRO A 2 20.96 11.71 -55.08
N TYR A 3 20.41 10.93 -54.14
CA TYR A 3 19.06 11.13 -53.60
C TYR A 3 19.11 12.13 -52.45
N ASN A 4 18.43 13.26 -52.63
CA ASN A 4 18.14 14.24 -51.58
C ASN A 4 16.94 13.76 -50.76
N TYR A 5 17.11 13.64 -49.43
CA TYR A 5 15.99 13.48 -48.50
C TYR A 5 15.73 14.82 -47.80
N THR A 6 14.61 15.45 -48.16
CA THR A 6 14.06 16.64 -47.49
C THR A 6 13.32 16.21 -46.23
N ALA A 7 13.82 16.62 -45.06
CA ALA A 7 13.16 16.47 -43.78
C ALA A 7 12.01 17.48 -43.65
N THR A 8 10.79 16.99 -43.40
CA THR A 8 9.61 17.81 -43.12
C THR A 8 9.40 17.84 -41.60
N LEU A 9 9.66 18.99 -40.97
CA LEU A 9 9.29 19.26 -39.58
C LEU A 9 7.81 19.67 -39.53
N LEU A 10 6.99 18.91 -38.79
CA LEU A 10 5.63 19.31 -38.40
C LEU A 10 5.67 19.81 -36.96
N LEU A 11 5.52 21.13 -36.78
CA LEU A 11 5.19 21.75 -35.51
C LEU A 11 3.70 21.49 -35.20
N ALA A 12 3.41 20.79 -34.10
CA ALA A 12 2.09 20.77 -33.50
C ALA A 12 2.07 21.73 -32.31
N ALA A 13 1.34 22.84 -32.46
CA ALA A 13 0.98 23.74 -31.37
C ALA A 13 -0.23 23.14 -30.62
N VAL A 14 -0.10 22.91 -29.31
CA VAL A 14 -1.22 22.53 -28.45
C VAL A 14 -1.65 23.76 -27.67
N LEU A 15 -2.88 24.22 -27.95
CA LEU A 15 -3.54 25.31 -27.27
C LEU A 15 -3.99 24.88 -25.87
N VAL A 16 -3.68 25.70 -24.87
CA VAL A 16 -4.17 25.59 -23.50
C VAL A 16 -5.59 26.15 -23.43
N ALA A 17 -6.55 25.35 -22.98
CA ALA A 17 -7.86 25.82 -22.54
C ALA A 17 -7.98 25.64 -21.02
N ALA A 18 -7.90 26.74 -20.28
CA ALA A 18 -8.14 26.77 -18.85
C ALA A 18 -9.66 26.74 -18.60
N ILE A 19 -10.15 25.67 -17.98
CA ILE A 19 -11.55 25.57 -17.56
C ILE A 19 -11.68 26.13 -16.14
N TYR A 20 -12.45 27.21 -16.04
CA TYR A 20 -12.85 27.87 -14.81
C TYR A 20 -13.92 27.03 -14.09
N VAL A 21 -13.68 26.62 -12.85
CA VAL A 21 -14.67 25.93 -12.01
C VAL A 21 -15.09 26.86 -10.87
N PRO A 22 -16.35 27.32 -10.81
CA PRO A 22 -16.82 28.13 -9.69
C PRO A 22 -17.01 27.27 -8.43
N THR A 23 -16.44 27.75 -7.34
CA THR A 23 -16.59 27.23 -5.97
C THR A 23 -18.00 27.51 -5.44
N ALA A 24 -18.79 26.46 -5.21
CA ALA A 24 -20.02 26.55 -4.41
C ALA A 24 -19.70 26.16 -2.95
N ARG A 25 -19.72 27.16 -2.06
CA ARG A 25 -19.74 26.97 -0.60
C ARG A 25 -21.15 26.52 -0.20
N ALA A 26 -21.30 25.30 0.30
CA ALA A 26 -22.49 24.88 1.03
C ALA A 26 -22.20 24.95 2.53
N GLN A 27 -22.81 25.92 3.20
CA GLN A 27 -22.96 25.95 4.64
C GLN A 27 -24.02 24.91 5.02
N LEU A 28 -23.69 23.95 5.88
CA LEU A 28 -24.68 23.09 6.53
C LEU A 28 -24.68 23.37 8.03
N SER A 29 -25.84 23.87 8.44
CA SER A 29 -26.26 24.28 9.77
C SER A 29 -26.36 23.11 10.74
N TRP A 30 -25.85 23.33 11.95
CA TRP A 30 -26.08 22.52 13.13
C TRP A 30 -27.49 22.75 13.71
N SER A 31 -28.21 21.66 13.90
CA SER A 31 -29.35 21.51 14.81
C SER A 31 -29.40 20.02 15.12
N GLY A 32 -29.10 19.52 16.32
CA GLY A 32 -29.70 19.92 17.59
C GLY A 32 -30.84 18.93 17.88
N LEU A 33 -30.55 17.86 18.63
CA LEU A 33 -31.57 17.10 19.34
C LEU A 33 -30.94 16.36 20.54
N ARG A 34 -31.11 17.00 21.69
CA ARG A 34 -31.05 16.44 23.04
C ARG A 34 -32.47 16.02 23.43
N SER A 35 -32.64 14.78 23.87
CA SER A 35 -33.67 14.28 24.81
C SER A 35 -33.66 12.74 24.72
N GLY A 36 -33.65 11.91 25.76
CA GLY A 36 -33.70 12.10 27.21
C GLY A 36 -34.11 10.75 27.86
N TRP A 37 -33.43 10.39 28.95
CA TRP A 37 -33.94 9.79 30.20
C TRP A 37 -34.61 8.39 30.25
N GLY A 38 -34.16 7.61 31.26
CA GLY A 38 -34.77 6.40 31.84
C GLY A 38 -33.85 5.18 31.67
N GLY A 39 -33.22 4.56 32.67
CA GLY A 39 -33.47 4.45 34.10
C GLY A 39 -33.71 2.98 34.43
N ALA A 40 -32.74 2.30 35.09
CA ALA A 40 -32.95 1.22 36.07
C ALA A 40 -31.63 0.50 36.39
N ALA A 41 -31.38 0.34 37.69
CA ALA A 41 -30.33 -0.46 38.29
C ALA A 41 -30.65 -1.96 38.19
N GLY A 42 -29.61 -2.79 38.10
CA GLY A 42 -29.72 -4.25 38.12
C GLY A 42 -28.36 -4.92 38.03
N SER A 43 -27.68 -4.99 39.17
CA SER A 43 -26.43 -5.72 39.38
C SER A 43 -26.62 -7.24 39.24
N GLY A 44 -25.83 -7.87 38.38
CA GLY A 44 -25.71 -9.32 38.28
C GLY A 44 -24.40 -9.67 37.57
N ALA A 45 -23.39 -10.05 38.37
CA ALA A 45 -22.02 -10.26 37.95
C ALA A 45 -21.88 -11.34 36.87
N GLN A 46 -21.41 -10.95 35.68
CA GLN A 46 -20.71 -11.84 34.76
C GLN A 46 -19.24 -11.43 34.75
N THR A 47 -18.40 -12.28 35.33
CA THR A 47 -16.95 -12.21 35.26
C THR A 47 -16.51 -12.54 33.83
N THR A 48 -16.68 -11.59 32.91
CA THR A 48 -15.89 -11.59 31.67
C THR A 48 -14.47 -11.24 32.06
N ARG A 49 -13.57 -12.22 32.02
CA ARG A 49 -12.13 -11.94 31.95
C ARG A 49 -11.89 -11.15 30.67
N SER A 50 -12.00 -9.82 30.78
CA SER A 50 -11.40 -8.90 29.82
C SER A 50 -9.92 -9.21 29.83
N ARG A 51 -9.47 -9.93 28.80
CA ARG A 51 -8.07 -9.97 28.45
C ARG A 51 -7.74 -8.53 28.09
N GLU A 52 -7.11 -7.80 29.02
CA GLU A 52 -6.51 -6.51 28.75
C GLU A 52 -5.55 -6.72 27.58
N VAL A 53 -5.99 -6.32 26.39
CA VAL A 53 -5.11 -6.13 25.25
C VAL A 53 -4.32 -4.88 25.61
N PRO A 54 -2.99 -4.96 25.77
CA PRO A 54 -2.19 -3.78 26.06
C PRO A 54 -2.49 -2.72 24.99
N GLU A 55 -2.92 -1.53 25.41
CA GLU A 55 -3.29 -0.42 24.54
C GLU A 55 -2.16 0.02 23.60
N ASN A 56 -0.92 -0.40 23.88
CA ASN A 56 0.20 -0.27 22.97
C ASN A 56 1.05 -1.55 23.03
N PRO A 57 1.26 -2.28 21.91
CA PRO A 57 2.28 -3.30 21.87
C PRO A 57 3.64 -2.66 22.19
N PRO A 58 4.56 -3.38 22.86
CA PRO A 58 5.88 -2.86 23.19
C PRO A 58 6.57 -2.34 21.92
N GLU A 59 7.21 -1.17 22.03
CA GLU A 59 8.08 -0.66 20.97
C GLU A 59 9.13 -1.73 20.64
N ASP A 60 9.04 -2.27 19.42
CA ASP A 60 9.98 -3.26 18.92
C ASP A 60 11.33 -2.57 18.69
N ASN A 61 12.27 -2.82 19.59
CA ASN A 61 13.65 -2.34 19.51
C ASN A 61 14.51 -3.15 18.52
N SER A 62 13.91 -4.05 17.73
CA SER A 62 14.62 -4.69 16.61
C SER A 62 15.14 -3.60 15.67
N PRO A 63 16.38 -3.73 15.19
CA PRO A 63 16.93 -2.74 14.27
C PRO A 63 16.02 -2.66 13.05
N ASP A 64 15.67 -1.44 12.64
CA ASP A 64 14.88 -1.13 11.43
C ASP A 64 15.65 -1.57 10.19
N VAL A 65 15.65 -2.87 9.92
CA VAL A 65 16.42 -3.47 8.84
C VAL A 65 15.53 -4.38 8.01
N ASP A 66 15.75 -4.30 6.72
CA ASP A 66 15.15 -5.20 5.74
C ASP A 66 15.41 -6.68 6.10
N LEU A 67 14.63 -7.56 5.49
CA LEU A 67 14.91 -8.99 5.51
C LEU A 67 14.94 -9.52 4.10
N TYR A 68 16.05 -10.15 3.77
CA TYR A 68 16.18 -10.90 2.55
C TYR A 68 16.42 -12.37 2.94
N PRO A 69 15.69 -13.33 2.36
CA PRO A 69 16.02 -14.73 2.49
C PRO A 69 17.41 -14.99 1.89
N PRO A 70 18.05 -16.16 2.11
CA PRO A 70 19.27 -16.50 1.39
C PRO A 70 19.05 -16.39 -0.13
N PRO A 71 20.00 -15.81 -0.89
CA PRO A 71 19.90 -15.75 -2.34
C PRO A 71 19.70 -17.15 -2.95
N PRO A 72 18.86 -17.29 -3.98
CA PRO A 72 18.68 -18.58 -4.65
C PRO A 72 19.97 -18.97 -5.40
N ALA A 73 20.19 -20.28 -5.57
CA ALA A 73 21.35 -20.80 -6.31
C ALA A 73 21.37 -20.36 -7.79
N SER A 74 20.21 -20.07 -8.35
CA SER A 74 20.03 -19.46 -9.67
C SER A 74 18.91 -18.44 -9.59
N VAL A 75 19.06 -17.29 -10.23
CA VAL A 75 18.02 -16.26 -10.32
C VAL A 75 16.90 -16.77 -11.24
N PRO A 76 15.70 -17.09 -10.71
CA PRO A 76 14.59 -17.54 -11.52
C PRO A 76 13.94 -16.37 -12.26
N GLN A 77 13.23 -16.70 -13.33
CA GLN A 77 12.37 -15.75 -14.04
C GLN A 77 10.97 -15.71 -13.40
N GLY A 78 10.39 -14.52 -13.24
CA GLY A 78 9.07 -14.38 -12.65
C GLY A 78 8.49 -12.98 -12.75
N THR A 79 7.19 -12.85 -12.49
CA THR A 79 6.55 -11.54 -12.37
C THR A 79 6.95 -10.94 -11.03
N CYS A 80 7.69 -9.83 -11.05
CA CYS A 80 8.01 -9.11 -9.83
C CYS A 80 6.78 -8.37 -9.29
N VAL A 81 6.61 -8.34 -7.97
CA VAL A 81 5.42 -7.77 -7.32
C VAL A 81 5.85 -6.82 -6.21
N CYS A 82 5.33 -5.59 -6.24
CA CYS A 82 5.31 -4.70 -5.09
C CYS A 82 4.06 -5.00 -4.26
N ALA A 83 4.22 -5.69 -3.12
CA ALA A 83 3.17 -5.89 -2.14
C ALA A 83 3.29 -4.82 -1.04
N PHE A 84 2.24 -4.06 -0.79
CA PHE A 84 2.27 -2.98 0.20
C PHE A 84 1.35 -3.28 1.38
N ASP A 85 1.80 -3.01 2.61
CA ASP A 85 0.85 -2.68 3.66
C ASP A 85 0.13 -1.36 3.34
N PHE A 86 -0.97 -1.11 4.03
CA PHE A 86 -1.76 0.09 3.88
C PHE A 86 -1.41 1.14 4.94
N ASP A 87 -1.57 0.81 6.22
CA ASP A 87 -1.39 1.75 7.31
C ASP A 87 0.09 2.00 7.60
N GLY A 88 0.49 3.25 7.75
CA GLY A 88 1.90 3.62 7.94
C GLY A 88 2.77 3.53 6.68
N VAL A 89 2.26 2.91 5.60
CA VAL A 89 2.95 2.72 4.32
C VAL A 89 2.31 3.54 3.19
N LEU A 90 1.12 3.15 2.70
CA LEU A 90 0.40 3.86 1.63
C LEU A 90 -0.54 4.94 2.18
N ARG A 91 -1.03 4.78 3.41
CA ARG A 91 -1.79 5.76 4.18
C ARG A 91 -0.93 6.23 5.35
N ALA A 92 -0.43 7.46 5.27
CA ALA A 92 0.34 8.07 6.35
C ALA A 92 0.09 9.59 6.36
N ALA A 93 -0.71 10.02 7.34
CA ALA A 93 -0.94 11.44 7.56
C ALA A 93 0.22 12.06 8.33
N PRO A 94 0.61 13.32 8.02
CA PRO A 94 1.53 14.06 8.86
C PRO A 94 1.00 14.16 10.30
N PRO A 95 1.88 14.19 11.32
CA PRO A 95 1.48 14.42 12.70
C PRO A 95 0.60 15.67 12.84
N GLY A 96 -0.55 15.53 13.51
CA GLY A 96 -1.49 16.63 13.73
C GLY A 96 -2.40 16.97 12.53
N ALA A 97 -2.35 16.21 11.43
CA ALA A 97 -3.28 16.40 10.33
C ALA A 97 -4.74 16.20 10.77
N ALA A 98 -5.63 17.08 10.32
CA ALA A 98 -7.07 16.96 10.59
C ALA A 98 -7.69 15.73 9.89
N ASP A 99 -7.15 15.37 8.72
CA ASP A 99 -7.53 14.17 7.97
C ASP A 99 -6.44 13.10 8.12
N GLN A 100 -6.79 11.98 8.76
CA GLN A 100 -5.91 10.83 8.97
C GLN A 100 -6.01 9.79 7.84
N ASP A 101 -6.91 9.99 6.87
CA ASP A 101 -7.14 9.10 5.74
C ASP A 101 -6.54 9.69 4.45
N THR A 102 -5.30 10.19 4.54
CA THR A 102 -4.55 10.70 3.39
C THR A 102 -3.51 9.69 2.89
N PRO A 103 -3.27 9.62 1.57
CA PRO A 103 -2.11 8.88 1.06
C PRO A 103 -0.80 9.42 1.62
N ALA A 104 0.19 8.54 1.79
CA ALA A 104 1.55 8.94 2.11
C ALA A 104 2.14 9.82 1.00
N PRO A 105 2.99 10.82 1.32
CA PRO A 105 3.45 11.82 0.34
C PRO A 105 4.09 11.25 -0.93
N GLU A 106 4.86 10.16 -0.82
CA GLU A 106 5.57 9.55 -1.95
C GLU A 106 4.92 8.24 -2.44
N ALA A 107 3.80 7.81 -1.86
CA ALA A 107 3.15 6.55 -2.23
C ALA A 107 2.82 6.47 -3.72
N ARG A 108 2.33 7.57 -4.32
CA ARG A 108 2.03 7.58 -5.76
C ARG A 108 3.28 7.36 -6.59
N MET A 109 4.36 8.06 -6.27
CA MET A 109 5.63 7.94 -6.98
C MET A 109 6.16 6.51 -6.93
N VAL A 110 6.04 5.84 -5.78
CA VAL A 110 6.46 4.44 -5.63
C VAL A 110 5.57 3.48 -6.41
N VAL A 111 4.25 3.65 -6.38
CA VAL A 111 3.31 2.84 -7.17
C VAL A 111 3.60 3.01 -8.67
N ASP A 112 3.83 4.24 -9.13
CA ASP A 112 4.18 4.54 -10.52
C ASP A 112 5.53 3.91 -10.90
N ALA A 113 6.51 3.91 -10.00
CA ALA A 113 7.82 3.28 -10.22
C ALA A 113 7.74 1.75 -10.32
N CYS A 114 6.93 1.09 -9.48
CA CYS A 114 6.65 -0.34 -9.61
C CYS A 114 6.08 -0.67 -11.00
N LYS A 115 5.05 0.07 -11.45
CA LYS A 115 4.45 -0.12 -12.78
C LYS A 115 5.43 0.16 -13.90
N ALA A 116 6.23 1.23 -13.80
CA ALA A 116 7.22 1.59 -14.80
C ALA A 116 8.32 0.52 -14.94
N ALA A 117 8.64 -0.19 -13.86
CA ALA A 117 9.54 -1.34 -13.87
C ALA A 117 8.88 -2.64 -14.38
N GLY A 118 7.60 -2.61 -14.77
CA GLY A 118 6.83 -3.78 -15.17
C GLY A 118 6.42 -4.69 -14.01
N TRP A 119 6.51 -4.23 -12.77
CA TRP A 119 6.12 -5.00 -11.59
C TRP A 119 4.63 -4.87 -11.33
N ALA A 120 4.00 -5.97 -10.92
CA ALA A 120 2.62 -5.94 -10.46
C ALA A 120 2.52 -5.23 -9.09
N VAL A 121 1.34 -4.69 -8.80
CA VAL A 121 1.03 -4.05 -7.52
C VAL A 121 0.04 -4.92 -6.77
N ALA A 122 0.25 -5.09 -5.46
CA ALA A 122 -0.64 -5.82 -4.56
C ALA A 122 -0.73 -5.12 -3.19
N ILE A 123 -1.80 -5.41 -2.45
CA ILE A 123 -2.02 -4.93 -1.08
C ILE A 123 -2.04 -6.14 -0.14
N CYS A 124 -1.30 -6.02 0.97
CA CYS A 124 -1.17 -7.00 2.04
C CYS A 124 -1.33 -6.30 3.39
N SER A 125 -2.58 -6.15 3.86
CA SER A 125 -2.88 -5.34 5.05
C SER A 125 -3.70 -6.06 6.11
N SER A 126 -3.50 -5.68 7.36
CA SER A 126 -4.36 -6.10 8.48
C SER A 126 -5.61 -5.23 8.61
N ASN A 127 -5.69 -4.11 7.87
CA ASN A 127 -6.82 -3.18 7.95
C ASN A 127 -8.16 -3.86 7.62
N ASP A 128 -9.18 -3.58 8.41
CA ASP A 128 -10.50 -4.21 8.33
C ASP A 128 -11.59 -3.34 7.70
N SER A 129 -11.22 -2.15 7.21
CA SER A 129 -12.10 -1.17 6.61
C SER A 129 -11.92 -1.07 5.09
N PRO A 130 -12.54 -1.97 4.29
CA PRO A 130 -12.49 -1.89 2.83
C PRO A 130 -12.96 -0.55 2.29
N ALA A 131 -13.95 0.10 2.93
CA ALA A 131 -14.45 1.39 2.50
C ALA A 131 -13.37 2.47 2.57
N LYS A 132 -12.62 2.51 3.69
CA LYS A 132 -11.51 3.42 3.88
C LYS A 132 -10.39 3.17 2.88
N MET A 133 -9.98 1.91 2.71
CA MET A 133 -8.93 1.55 1.75
C MET A 133 -9.33 1.93 0.33
N LYS A 134 -10.58 1.68 -0.08
CA LYS A 134 -11.09 2.07 -1.40
C LYS A 134 -11.09 3.58 -1.61
N MET A 135 -11.42 4.36 -0.59
CA MET A 135 -11.34 5.82 -0.65
C MET A 135 -9.88 6.28 -0.81
N VAL A 136 -8.99 5.87 0.09
CA VAL A 136 -7.59 6.33 0.06
C VAL A 136 -6.88 5.84 -1.20
N LEU A 137 -6.93 4.54 -1.49
CA LEU A 137 -6.24 3.95 -2.63
C LEU A 137 -6.90 4.34 -3.96
N GLY A 138 -8.21 4.14 -4.08
CA GLY A 138 -8.95 4.23 -5.35
C GLY A 138 -9.47 5.63 -5.69
N GLN A 139 -9.51 6.57 -4.77
CA GLN A 139 -9.99 7.94 -5.06
C GLN A 139 -8.90 8.99 -4.87
N ARG A 140 -8.01 8.81 -3.89
CA ARG A 140 -7.01 9.82 -3.51
C ARG A 140 -5.60 9.51 -3.99
N LEU A 141 -5.18 8.25 -3.91
CA LEU A 141 -3.85 7.81 -4.30
C LEU A 141 -3.79 7.56 -5.81
N ASP A 142 -4.37 6.46 -6.29
CA ASP A 142 -4.32 6.09 -7.71
C ASP A 142 -5.56 5.38 -8.27
N PRO A 143 -6.55 6.14 -8.81
CA PRO A 143 -7.77 5.55 -9.37
C PRO A 143 -7.51 4.67 -10.61
N SER A 144 -6.39 4.87 -11.31
CA SER A 144 -6.06 4.07 -12.51
C SER A 144 -5.53 2.68 -12.16
N THR A 145 -4.84 2.56 -11.02
CA THR A 145 -4.31 1.28 -10.52
C THR A 145 -5.31 0.58 -9.62
N PHE A 146 -5.88 1.31 -8.66
CA PHE A 146 -6.77 0.77 -7.64
C PHE A 146 -8.24 0.88 -8.08
N THR A 147 -8.56 0.10 -9.11
CA THR A 147 -9.90 0.04 -9.73
C THR A 147 -10.85 -0.88 -8.95
N PRO A 148 -12.16 -0.84 -9.21
CA PRO A 148 -13.09 -1.84 -8.68
C PRO A 148 -12.67 -3.29 -8.95
N GLN A 149 -12.08 -3.55 -10.11
CA GLN A 149 -11.55 -4.86 -10.49
C GLN A 149 -10.37 -5.25 -9.60
N PHE A 150 -9.44 -4.32 -9.34
CA PHE A 150 -8.34 -4.53 -8.41
C PHE A 150 -8.86 -4.94 -7.02
N PHE A 151 -9.82 -4.20 -6.48
CA PHE A 151 -10.38 -4.47 -5.15
C PHE A 151 -11.17 -5.78 -5.04
N ASN A 152 -11.60 -6.34 -6.17
CA ASN A 152 -12.25 -7.64 -6.24
C ASN A 152 -11.27 -8.77 -6.61
N SER A 153 -9.99 -8.46 -6.80
CA SER A 153 -8.97 -9.42 -7.18
C SER A 153 -8.21 -9.98 -5.97
N PRO A 154 -7.61 -11.17 -6.08
CA PRO A 154 -6.70 -11.67 -5.07
C PRO A 154 -5.41 -10.85 -4.86
N ALA A 155 -5.12 -9.82 -5.68
CA ALA A 155 -4.05 -8.86 -5.38
C ALA A 155 -4.41 -7.91 -4.23
N PHE A 156 -5.68 -7.82 -3.83
CA PHE A 156 -6.14 -7.02 -2.69
C PHE A 156 -6.43 -7.93 -1.49
N GLN A 157 -5.43 -8.14 -0.62
CA GLN A 157 -5.53 -9.00 0.56
C GLN A 157 -5.58 -8.16 1.85
N ILE A 158 -6.63 -8.34 2.65
CA ILE A 158 -6.93 -7.52 3.83
C ILE A 158 -7.43 -8.37 5.02
N LYS A 159 -7.65 -7.77 6.20
CA LYS A 159 -8.34 -8.38 7.37
C LYS A 159 -7.63 -9.58 8.01
N ASN A 160 -6.30 -9.62 8.02
CA ASN A 160 -5.57 -10.64 8.75
C ASN A 160 -4.28 -10.08 9.36
N ASP A 161 -4.18 -10.15 10.69
CA ASP A 161 -2.98 -9.75 11.43
C ASP A 161 -1.78 -10.64 11.05
N ASN A 162 -2.03 -11.93 10.83
CA ASN A 162 -1.04 -12.81 10.24
C ASN A 162 -1.00 -12.60 8.72
N LYS A 163 0.10 -12.01 8.23
CA LYS A 163 0.26 -11.69 6.81
C LYS A 163 0.73 -12.86 5.95
N THR A 164 1.21 -13.96 6.54
CA THR A 164 1.64 -15.17 5.82
C THR A 164 0.59 -15.68 4.81
N PRO A 165 -0.69 -15.91 5.19
CA PRO A 165 -1.71 -16.34 4.22
C PRO A 165 -2.00 -15.30 3.14
N LEU A 166 -1.94 -14.00 3.46
CA LEU A 166 -2.17 -12.92 2.49
C LEU A 166 -1.06 -12.91 1.43
N LEU A 167 0.20 -12.96 1.85
CA LEU A 167 1.37 -13.05 0.97
C LEU A 167 1.32 -14.29 0.08
N ARG A 168 0.97 -15.46 0.63
CA ARG A 168 0.80 -16.70 -0.16
C ARG A 168 -0.28 -16.58 -1.24
N ASN A 169 -1.37 -15.88 -0.96
CA ASN A 169 -2.42 -15.64 -1.96
C ASN A 169 -1.95 -14.70 -3.07
N ILE A 170 -1.20 -13.64 -2.74
CA ILE A 170 -0.58 -12.73 -3.72
C ILE A 170 0.36 -13.50 -4.64
N ILE A 171 1.26 -14.31 -4.06
CA ILE A 171 2.22 -15.15 -4.82
C ILE A 171 1.47 -16.06 -5.80
N ARG A 172 0.44 -16.76 -5.32
CA ARG A 172 -0.39 -17.67 -6.15
C ARG A 172 -1.10 -16.93 -7.28
N TYR A 173 -1.69 -15.77 -6.98
CA TYR A 173 -2.45 -14.99 -7.94
C TYR A 173 -1.60 -14.49 -9.12
N HIS A 174 -0.41 -13.96 -8.82
CA HIS A 174 0.54 -13.54 -9.85
C HIS A 174 1.31 -14.71 -10.48
N GLN A 175 1.08 -15.94 -9.99
CA GLN A 175 1.81 -17.16 -10.36
C GLN A 175 3.33 -16.91 -10.40
N THR A 176 3.81 -16.24 -9.36
CA THR A 176 5.22 -15.88 -9.20
C THR A 176 5.86 -16.72 -8.10
N LEU A 177 7.16 -16.50 -7.86
CA LEU A 177 7.89 -17.12 -6.77
C LEU A 177 7.96 -16.15 -5.58
N PRO A 178 8.05 -16.64 -4.32
CA PRO A 178 8.10 -15.75 -3.16
C PRO A 178 9.22 -14.71 -3.24
N GLN A 179 10.41 -15.12 -3.67
CA GLN A 179 11.57 -14.23 -3.79
C GLN A 179 11.43 -13.15 -4.89
N CYS A 180 10.41 -13.24 -5.74
CA CYS A 180 10.04 -12.20 -6.72
C CYS A 180 9.06 -11.15 -6.14
N VAL A 181 8.71 -11.25 -4.85
CA VAL A 181 7.80 -10.32 -4.18
C VAL A 181 8.60 -9.46 -3.20
N ALA A 182 8.49 -8.14 -3.34
CA ALA A 182 8.94 -7.17 -2.36
C ALA A 182 7.74 -6.71 -1.52
N PHE A 183 7.77 -7.01 -0.22
CA PHE A 183 6.76 -6.65 0.75
C PHE A 183 7.22 -5.44 1.56
N PHE A 184 6.53 -4.31 1.39
CA PHE A 184 6.80 -3.05 2.07
C PHE A 184 5.89 -2.89 3.29
N ASP A 185 6.48 -2.74 4.46
CA ASP A 185 5.75 -2.64 5.73
C ASP A 185 6.50 -1.74 6.71
N ASP A 186 5.76 -1.04 7.58
CA ASP A 186 6.32 -0.12 8.57
C ASP A 186 6.50 -0.77 9.95
N ARG A 187 5.98 -1.98 10.17
CA ARG A 187 6.09 -2.72 11.44
C ARG A 187 7.14 -3.82 11.35
N ASN A 188 8.15 -3.76 12.21
CA ASN A 188 9.22 -4.76 12.25
C ASN A 188 8.72 -6.18 12.53
N TRP A 189 7.66 -6.35 13.33
CA TRP A 189 7.10 -7.70 13.58
C TRP A 189 6.57 -8.38 12.31
N ASN A 190 6.11 -7.64 11.29
CA ASN A 190 5.62 -8.23 10.04
C ASN A 190 6.72 -8.90 9.19
N LYS A 191 8.00 -8.66 9.55
CA LYS A 191 9.17 -9.33 8.99
C LYS A 191 9.12 -10.84 9.17
N GLU A 192 8.55 -11.34 10.26
CA GLU A 192 8.44 -12.78 10.51
C GLU A 192 7.56 -13.47 9.45
N TYR A 193 6.46 -12.85 9.05
CA TYR A 193 5.58 -13.36 8.00
C TYR A 193 6.25 -13.34 6.62
N ALA A 194 7.09 -12.34 6.37
CA ALA A 194 7.91 -12.33 5.16
C ALA A 194 8.93 -13.48 5.15
N ALA A 195 9.59 -13.73 6.28
CA ALA A 195 10.52 -14.84 6.46
C ALA A 195 9.85 -16.19 6.20
N GLU A 196 8.66 -16.42 6.77
CA GLU A 196 7.88 -17.65 6.62
C GLU A 196 7.43 -17.93 5.18
N THR A 197 7.31 -16.88 4.37
CA THR A 197 6.87 -17.00 2.97
C THR A 197 8.03 -16.99 2.00
N GLY A 198 9.19 -16.45 2.39
CA GLY A 198 10.36 -16.28 1.53
C GLY A 198 10.29 -15.05 0.61
N VAL A 199 9.44 -14.08 0.95
CA VAL A 199 9.39 -12.78 0.23
C VAL A 199 10.46 -11.83 0.77
N LEU A 200 10.85 -10.86 -0.05
CA LEU A 200 11.78 -9.80 0.37
C LEU A 200 11.00 -8.81 1.24
N PHE A 201 11.44 -8.55 2.47
CA PHE A 201 10.84 -7.54 3.34
C PHE A 201 11.63 -6.24 3.24
N ILE A 202 10.92 -5.15 2.94
CA ILE A 202 11.49 -3.81 2.86
C ILE A 202 10.86 -2.98 3.97
N LYS A 203 11.66 -2.67 5.01
CA LYS A 203 11.20 -1.86 6.13
C LYS A 203 11.00 -0.42 5.66
N THR A 204 9.80 0.11 5.79
CA THR A 204 9.52 1.53 5.57
C THR A 204 9.62 2.29 6.90
N PRO A 205 9.79 3.62 6.86
CA PRO A 205 9.79 4.44 8.08
C PRO A 205 8.44 4.40 8.81
N THR A 206 8.46 4.05 10.10
CA THR A 206 7.26 3.90 10.94
C THR A 206 6.39 5.16 10.92
N ASN A 207 5.10 5.01 10.59
CA ASN A 207 4.09 6.08 10.52
C ASN A 207 4.43 7.29 9.62
N LYS A 208 5.43 7.21 8.74
CA LYS A 208 5.81 8.32 7.85
C LYS A 208 5.45 8.04 6.38
N GLY A 209 4.98 6.83 6.09
CA GLY A 209 4.70 6.40 4.74
C GLY A 209 5.95 5.87 4.03
N ILE A 210 5.69 5.14 2.96
CA ILE A 210 6.72 4.68 2.04
C ILE A 210 7.41 5.86 1.35
N ARG A 211 8.70 5.72 1.11
CA ARG A 211 9.55 6.66 0.37
C ARG A 211 10.06 6.03 -0.92
N TYR A 212 10.43 6.86 -1.88
CA TYR A 212 11.07 6.43 -3.11
C TYR A 212 12.38 5.70 -2.87
N SER A 213 13.13 6.08 -1.82
CA SER A 213 14.33 5.35 -1.38
C SER A 213 14.04 3.91 -0.97
N ASP A 214 12.84 3.60 -0.48
CA ASP A 214 12.45 2.23 -0.10
C ASP A 214 12.29 1.37 -1.35
N TRP A 215 11.65 1.93 -2.38
CA TRP A 215 11.54 1.27 -3.69
C TRP A 215 12.91 1.07 -4.35
N LEU A 216 13.81 2.05 -4.31
CA LEU A 216 15.17 1.90 -4.86
C LEU A 216 15.93 0.74 -4.20
N ARG A 217 15.81 0.60 -2.87
CA ARG A 217 16.39 -0.55 -2.16
C ARG A 217 15.78 -1.87 -2.63
N ALA A 218 14.45 -1.93 -2.73
CA ALA A 218 13.74 -3.10 -3.23
C ALA A 218 14.17 -3.49 -4.65
N GLN A 219 14.27 -2.51 -5.56
CA GLN A 219 14.69 -2.73 -6.93
C GLN A 219 16.14 -3.23 -7.00
N GLN A 220 17.04 -2.63 -6.23
CA GLN A 220 18.45 -3.04 -6.18
C GLN A 220 18.57 -4.50 -5.73
N VAL A 221 17.89 -4.89 -4.66
CA VAL A 221 17.97 -6.27 -4.14
C VAL A 221 17.28 -7.26 -5.06
N MET A 222 16.14 -6.91 -5.68
CA MET A 222 15.35 -7.83 -6.51
C MET A 222 16.16 -8.46 -7.64
N THR A 223 17.10 -7.74 -8.23
CA THR A 223 17.98 -8.24 -9.30
C THR A 223 18.80 -9.49 -8.91
N GLN A 224 18.98 -9.74 -7.62
CA GLN A 224 19.68 -10.91 -7.08
C GLN A 224 18.74 -12.10 -6.83
N TYR A 225 17.42 -11.88 -6.84
CA TYR A 225 16.41 -12.86 -6.42
C TYR A 225 15.42 -13.22 -7.53
N CYS A 226 15.22 -12.34 -8.51
CA CYS A 226 14.27 -12.56 -9.59
C CYS A 226 14.68 -11.81 -10.86
N ASP A 227 14.61 -12.49 -12.00
CA ASP A 227 14.63 -11.90 -13.33
C ASP A 227 13.20 -11.48 -13.70
N CYS A 228 12.93 -10.19 -13.52
CA CYS A 228 11.59 -9.62 -13.59
C CYS A 228 11.08 -9.57 -15.04
N VAL A 229 10.02 -10.33 -15.33
CA VAL A 229 9.29 -10.22 -16.60
C VAL A 229 7.96 -9.52 -16.43
N SER A 230 7.71 -8.56 -17.32
CA SER A 230 6.38 -7.96 -17.49
C SER A 230 5.43 -9.00 -18.10
N ARG A 231 4.20 -9.07 -17.59
CA ARG A 231 3.10 -9.79 -18.24
C ARG A 231 2.40 -8.90 -19.27
#